data_AF-A0A1Q5XS84-F1
#
_entry.id   AF-A0A1Q5XS84-F1
#
_cell.length_a   1.000
_cell.length_b   1.000
_cell.length_c   1.000
_cell.angle_alpha   90.00
_cell.angle_beta   90.00
_cell.angle_gamma   90.00
#
_symmetry.space_group_name_H-M   'P 1'
#
loop_
_entity.id
_entity.type
_entity.pdbx_description
1 polymer ?
#
loop_
_entity_poly.entity_id
_entity_poly.type
_entity_poly.pdbx_seq_one_letter_code
_entity_poly.pdbx_strand_id
1 'polypeptide(L)'
;MQLEATIGLQSTGTNSPDVLFTIVRNAVQISTFQSSGTAVNAFDAVKLSYVDSGLASGYYAYAIIASSVSGGNIPNVVGPIVFMGLSIL
;
A
#
# COMPACT_ATOMS: atom_id res chain seq x y z
N MET A 1 -13.12 4.28 10.61
CA MET A 1 -12.17 3.15 10.80
C MET A 1 -10.77 3.66 10.51
N GLN A 2 -9.82 3.40 11.41
CA GLN A 2 -8.40 3.68 11.16
C GLN A 2 -7.75 2.45 10.53
N LEU A 3 -7.12 2.64 9.37
CA LEU A 3 -6.38 1.60 8.64
C LEU A 3 -4.89 1.90 8.72
N GLU A 4 -4.11 0.91 9.14
CA GLU A 4 -2.66 0.97 9.14
C GLU A 4 -2.09 -0.22 8.38
N ALA A 5 -1.07 0.05 7.56
CA ALA A 5 -0.35 -0.98 6.84
C ALA A 5 1.15 -0.69 6.85
N THR A 6 1.94 -1.76 6.93
CA THR A 6 3.38 -1.73 6.66
C THR A 6 3.66 -2.72 5.54
N ILE A 7 4.31 -2.25 4.48
CA ILE A 7 4.56 -3.01 3.26
C ILE A 7 6.07 -3.07 3.03
N GLY A 8 6.58 -4.29 2.90
CA GLY A 8 7.96 -4.50 2.47
C GLY A 8 8.09 -4.24 0.97
N LEU A 9 9.01 -3.36 0.60
CA LEU A 9 9.32 -3.03 -0.79
C LEU A 9 10.80 -3.33 -1.06
N GLN A 10 11.06 -4.01 -2.18
CA GLN A 10 12.43 -4.22 -2.67
C GLN A 10 12.56 -3.70 -4.10
N SER A 11 13.54 -2.82 -4.32
CA SER A 11 13.96 -2.44 -5.66
C SER A 11 14.92 -3.51 -6.22
N THR A 12 14.53 -4.22 -7.27
CA THR A 12 15.37 -5.23 -7.93
C THR A 12 15.94 -4.75 -9.27
N GLY A 13 15.68 -3.49 -9.64
CA GLY A 13 16.08 -2.89 -10.92
C GLY A 13 17.35 -2.05 -10.80
N THR A 14 17.76 -1.38 -11.89
CA THR A 14 18.95 -0.50 -11.89
C THR A 14 18.67 0.92 -11.38
N ASN A 15 17.40 1.25 -11.12
CA ASN A 15 16.95 2.54 -10.60
C ASN A 15 15.93 2.32 -9.48
N SER A 16 15.69 3.35 -8.67
CA SER A 16 14.56 3.34 -7.73
C SER A 16 13.23 3.37 -8.49
N PRO A 17 12.29 2.43 -8.24
CA PRO A 17 10.96 2.44 -8.83
C PRO A 17 10.02 3.33 -8.03
N ASP A 18 9.13 4.03 -8.73
CA ASP A 18 7.96 4.64 -8.12
C ASP A 18 6.83 3.61 -8.05
N VAL A 19 6.22 3.49 -6.87
CA VAL A 19 5.15 2.54 -6.58
C VAL A 19 3.92 3.28 -6.09
N LEU A 20 2.77 2.98 -6.69
CA LEU A 20 1.46 3.40 -6.21
C LEU A 20 0.86 2.30 -5.35
N PHE A 21 0.48 2.65 -4.12
CA PHE A 21 -0.30 1.82 -3.22
C PHE A 21 -1.73 2.33 -3.16
N THR A 22 -2.67 1.55 -3.66
CA THR A 22 -4.08 1.90 -3.74
C THR A 22 -4.87 1.08 -2.73
N ILE A 23 -5.58 1.76 -1.82
CA ILE A 23 -6.52 1.12 -0.90
C ILE A 23 -7.86 0.95 -1.63
N VAL A 24 -8.36 -0.27 -1.65
CA VAL A 24 -9.69 -0.61 -2.14
C VAL A 24 -10.57 -1.12 -1.00
N ARG A 25 -11.85 -0.72 -1.01
CA ARG A 25 -12.91 -1.21 -0.11
C ARG A 25 -14.04 -1.78 -0.96
N ASN A 26 -14.40 -3.05 -0.72
CA ASN A 26 -15.44 -3.75 -1.49
C ASN A 26 -15.28 -3.56 -3.01
N ALA A 27 -14.05 -3.75 -3.51
CA ALA A 27 -13.64 -3.55 -4.90
C ALA A 27 -13.68 -2.10 -5.45
N VAL A 28 -13.92 -1.09 -4.60
CA VAL A 28 -13.88 0.33 -4.98
C VAL A 28 -12.62 0.99 -4.41
N GLN A 29 -11.86 1.69 -5.25
CA GLN A 29 -10.74 2.51 -4.79
C GLN A 29 -11.23 3.64 -3.88
N ILE A 30 -10.58 3.80 -2.73
CA ILE A 30 -10.90 4.88 -1.77
C ILE A 30 -9.72 5.80 -1.50
N SER A 31 -8.49 5.37 -1.77
CA SER A 31 -7.28 6.19 -1.63
C SER A 31 -6.11 5.62 -2.41
N THR A 32 -5.15 6.48 -2.76
CA THR A 32 -3.88 6.10 -3.40
C THR A 32 -2.73 6.89 -2.79
N PHE A 33 -1.61 6.22 -2.53
CA PHE A 33 -0.37 6.77 -2.01
C PHE A 33 0.78 6.43 -2.96
N GLN A 34 1.72 7.35 -3.13
CA GLN A 34 2.94 7.08 -3.88
C GLN A 34 4.11 6.92 -2.90
N SER A 35 4.94 5.91 -3.14
CA SER A 35 6.26 5.79 -2.54
C SER A 35 7.27 5.65 -3.66
N SER A 36 8.34 6.41 -3.60
CA SER A 36 9.57 6.07 -4.33
C SER A 36 10.31 5.01 -3.52
N GLY A 37 10.88 4.01 -4.19
CA GLY A 37 11.79 3.06 -3.54
C GLY A 37 13.08 3.76 -3.09
N THR A 38 13.84 3.16 -2.19
CA THR A 38 15.21 3.63 -1.93
C THR A 38 16.18 3.00 -2.93
N ALA A 39 17.47 2.97 -2.59
CA ALA A 39 18.55 2.52 -3.47
C ALA A 39 18.28 1.10 -4.04
N VAL A 40 18.90 0.82 -5.18
CA VAL A 40 18.87 -0.49 -5.83
C VAL A 40 19.26 -1.60 -4.84
N ASN A 41 18.48 -2.68 -4.80
CA ASN A 41 18.63 -3.84 -3.89
C ASN A 41 18.46 -3.52 -2.39
N ALA A 42 17.97 -2.34 -2.03
CA ALA A 42 17.58 -2.04 -0.67
C ALA A 42 16.20 -2.61 -0.33
N PHE A 43 15.99 -2.86 0.96
CA PHE A 43 14.71 -3.25 1.53
C PHE A 43 14.14 -2.08 2.32
N ASP A 44 12.91 -1.68 1.97
CA ASP A 44 12.19 -0.60 2.62
C ASP A 44 10.90 -1.08 3.26
N ALA A 45 10.52 -0.40 4.35
CA ALA A 45 9.22 -0.54 4.96
C ALA A 45 8.38 0.72 4.67
N VAL A 46 7.42 0.59 3.75
CA VAL A 46 6.45 1.65 3.46
C VAL A 46 5.33 1.59 4.49
N LYS A 47 5.14 2.68 5.23
CA LYS A 47 4.08 2.81 6.22
C LYS A 47 2.93 3.64 5.65
N LEU A 48 1.72 3.12 5.73
CA LEU A 48 0.50 3.79 5.28
C LEU A 48 -0.47 3.94 6.45
N SER A 49 -1.11 5.10 6.52
CA SER A 49 -2.15 5.42 7.49
C SER A 49 -3.31 6.10 6.76
N TYR A 50 -4.52 5.61 6.96
CA TYR A 50 -5.72 6.14 6.31
C TYR A 50 -6.94 6.05 7.24
N VAL A 51 -7.70 7.15 7.30
CA VAL A 51 -8.99 7.19 8.00
C VAL A 51 -10.10 7.01 6.99
N ASP A 52 -10.81 5.89 7.09
CA ASP A 52 -12.06 5.67 6.35
C ASP A 52 -13.24 6.16 7.19
N SER A 53 -13.90 7.23 6.74
CA SER A 53 -14.96 7.93 7.48
C SER A 53 -16.32 7.81 6.80
N GLY A 54 -17.40 8.12 7.54
CA GLY A 54 -18.76 8.07 7.01
C GLY A 54 -19.30 6.66 6.73
N LEU A 55 -18.70 5.64 7.34
CA LEU A 55 -19.13 4.25 7.19
C LEU A 55 -20.40 3.98 8.02
N ALA A 56 -21.39 3.38 7.39
CA ALA A 56 -22.48 2.75 8.13
C ALA A 56 -21.96 1.51 8.89
N SER A 57 -22.66 1.10 9.95
CA SER A 57 -22.32 -0.14 10.66
C SER A 57 -22.42 -1.34 9.72
N GLY A 58 -21.37 -2.16 9.68
CA GLY A 58 -21.30 -3.32 8.80
C GLY A 58 -19.88 -3.86 8.63
N TYR A 59 -19.79 -4.92 7.83
CA TYR A 59 -18.51 -5.53 7.47
C TYR A 59 -18.00 -4.96 6.14
N TYR A 60 -16.71 -4.64 6.10
CA TYR A 60 -16.04 -4.10 4.93
C TYR A 60 -14.76 -4.89 4.67
N ALA A 61 -14.55 -5.28 3.42
CA ALA A 61 -13.31 -5.92 2.99
C ALA A 61 -12.38 -4.86 2.40
N TYR A 62 -11.15 -4.83 2.90
CA TYR A 62 -10.09 -3.93 2.44
C TYR A 62 -8.96 -4.71 1.78
N ALA A 63 -8.37 -4.13 0.74
CA ALA A 63 -7.14 -4.61 0.13
C ALA A 63 -6.26 -3.43 -0.31
N ILE A 64 -4.98 -3.72 -0.56
CA ILE A 64 -4.00 -2.77 -1.11
C ILE A 64 -3.47 -3.39 -2.38
N ILE A 65 -3.47 -2.59 -3.42
CA ILE A 65 -2.90 -2.92 -4.71
C ILE A 65 -1.61 -2.11 -4.82
N ALA A 66 -0.50 -2.78 -5.10
CA ALA A 66 0.77 -2.13 -5.42
C ALA A 66 0.97 -2.14 -6.94
N SER A 67 1.24 -0.98 -7.53
CA SER A 67 1.47 -0.83 -8.97
C SER A 67 2.76 -0.07 -9.24
N SER A 68 3.62 -0.61 -10.11
CA SER A 68 4.77 0.14 -10.63
C SER A 68 4.31 1.23 -11.58
N VAL A 69 4.87 2.43 -11.44
CA VAL A 69 4.71 3.49 -12.45
C VAL A 69 6.01 3.83 -13.19
N SER A 70 7.13 3.26 -12.77
CA SER A 70 8.41 3.39 -13.49
C SER A 70 8.51 2.39 -14.63
N GLY A 71 8.55 2.88 -15.87
CA GLY A 71 8.77 2.03 -17.05
C GLY A 71 10.09 1.26 -16.96
N GLY A 72 10.03 -0.06 -17.11
CA GLY A 72 11.20 -0.94 -17.23
C GLY A 72 11.73 -1.57 -15.93
N ASN A 73 11.32 -1.08 -14.76
CA ASN A 73 11.65 -1.69 -13.46
C ASN A 73 10.36 -2.07 -12.73
N ILE A 74 10.10 -3.37 -12.60
CA ILE A 74 8.96 -3.90 -11.84
C ILE A 74 9.46 -4.12 -10.40
N PRO A 75 9.02 -3.31 -9.41
CA PRO A 75 9.35 -3.52 -8.01
C PRO A 75 8.77 -4.85 -7.56
N ASN A 76 9.52 -5.55 -6.70
CA ASN A 76 9.01 -6.73 -6.05
C ASN A 76 8.35 -6.32 -4.73
N VAL A 77 7.08 -6.71 -4.55
CA VAL A 77 6.40 -6.58 -3.25
C VAL A 77 6.86 -7.75 -2.41
N VAL A 78 7.92 -7.54 -1.64
CA VAL A 78 8.56 -8.57 -0.82
C VAL A 78 8.13 -8.37 0.62
N GLY A 79 7.06 -9.03 1.02
CA GLY A 79 6.65 -9.10 2.41
C GLY A 79 5.15 -9.28 2.61
N PRO A 80 4.73 -9.55 3.85
CA PRO A 80 3.31 -9.63 4.18
C PRO A 80 2.68 -8.23 4.02
N ILE A 81 1.58 -8.14 3.29
CA ILE A 81 0.71 -6.97 3.38
C ILE A 81 -0.11 -7.13 4.66
N VAL A 82 0.40 -6.59 5.77
CA VAL A 82 -0.30 -6.63 7.06
C VAL A 82 -1.28 -5.47 7.12
N PHE A 83 -2.56 -5.77 7.28
CA PHE A 83 -3.62 -4.81 7.54
C PHE A 83 -4.10 -4.94 8.97
N MET A 84 -4.23 -3.81 9.65
CA MET A 84 -5.02 -3.73 10.88
C MET A 84 -6.03 -2.60 10.72
N GLY A 85 -7.29 -2.92 10.98
CA GLY A 85 -8.39 -1.95 11.02
C GLY A 85 -8.87 -1.80 12.44
N LEU A 86 -8.69 -0.62 13.04
CA LEU A 86 -9.34 -0.29 14.31
C LEU A 86 -10.68 0.39 14.04
N SER A 87 -11.76 -0.27 14.45
CA SER A 87 -13.09 0.34 14.49
C SER A 87 -13.26 1.03 15.84
N ILE A 88 -13.14 2.36 15.83
CA ILE A 88 -13.62 3.22 16.92
C ILE A 88 -15.02 3.67 16.52
N LEU A 89 -16.02 2.95 17.02
CA LEU A 89 -17.45 3.29 16.96
C LEU A 89 -17.88 3.64 18.39
#